data_AF-A0A7V8Z681-F1
#
_entry.id   AF-A0A7V8Z681-F1
#
_cell.length_a   1.000
_cell.length_b   1.000
_cell.length_c   1.000
_cell.angle_alpha   90.00
_cell.angle_beta   90.00
_cell.angle_gamma   90.00
#
_symmetry.space_group_name_H-M   'P 1'
#
loop_
_entity.id
_entity.type
_entity.pdbx_description
1 polymer ?
#
loop_
_entity_poly.entity_id
_entity_poly.type
_entity_poly.pdbx_seq_one_letter_code
_entity_poly.pdbx_strand_id
1 'polypeptide(L)'
;MSPEDFRRNGHAVIDWLADYLAGVEQRRIIPDVAPGDIRAMLPATAPENPEPFEAILADLDGIVMPGVVHWQSPGWFGYFPANGSGPGILGDLVSTGLGQQGMLWATGPACTEIETVVLDWLVDLLGVPAA
;
A
#
# COMPACT_ATOMS: atom_id res chain seq x y z
N MET A 1 8.72 16.21 9.47
CA MET A 1 9.52 15.73 8.32
C MET A 1 9.62 16.86 7.31
N SER A 2 10.81 17.22 6.84
CA SER A 2 10.98 18.21 5.77
C SER A 2 10.64 17.60 4.39
N PRO A 3 10.45 18.41 3.33
CA PRO A 3 10.29 17.89 1.95
C PRO A 3 11.48 17.04 1.48
N GLU A 4 12.71 17.41 1.88
CA GLU A 4 13.92 16.66 1.57
C GLU A 4 13.95 15.31 2.29
N ASP A 5 13.55 15.28 3.57
CA ASP A 5 13.39 14.02 4.31
C ASP A 5 12.29 13.17 3.70
N PHE A 6 11.17 13.77 3.29
CA PHE A 6 10.08 13.05 2.63
C PHE A 6 10.53 12.42 1.32
N ARG A 7 11.30 13.15 0.51
CA ARG A 7 11.88 12.61 -0.73
C ARG A 7 12.80 11.42 -0.42
N ARG A 8 13.74 11.59 0.52
CA ARG A 8 14.69 10.53 0.90
C ARG A 8 13.97 9.28 1.40
N ASN A 9 13.08 9.45 2.37
CA ASN A 9 12.34 8.36 3.01
C ASN A 9 11.34 7.72 2.03
N GLY A 10 10.66 8.52 1.21
CA GLY A 10 9.75 8.04 0.18
C GLY A 10 10.47 7.18 -0.86
N HIS A 11 11.65 7.59 -1.33
CA HIS A 11 12.46 6.74 -2.22
C HIS A 11 12.86 5.43 -1.55
N ALA A 12 13.29 5.46 -0.28
CA ALA A 12 13.64 4.24 0.44
C ALA A 12 12.44 3.26 0.55
N VAL A 13 11.23 3.76 0.76
CA VAL A 13 10.01 2.92 0.77
C VAL A 13 9.71 2.35 -0.62
N ILE A 14 9.87 3.14 -1.69
CA ILE A 14 9.65 2.68 -3.06
C ILE A 14 10.66 1.59 -3.43
N ASP A 15 11.94 1.78 -3.09
CA ASP A 15 13.00 0.79 -3.33
C ASP A 15 12.68 -0.50 -2.55
N TRP A 16 12.30 -0.38 -1.27
CA TRP A 16 11.90 -1.53 -0.45
C TRP A 16 10.71 -2.30 -1.02
N LEU A 17 9.67 -1.59 -1.50
CA LEU A 17 8.49 -2.21 -2.13
C LEU A 17 8.86 -2.89 -3.45
N ALA A 18 9.71 -2.28 -4.27
CA ALA A 18 10.17 -2.86 -5.52
C ALA A 18 10.94 -4.16 -5.27
N ASP A 19 11.85 -4.16 -4.30
CA ASP A 19 12.61 -5.35 -3.89
C ASP A 19 11.70 -6.44 -3.31
N TYR A 20 10.71 -6.07 -2.50
CA TYR A 20 9.70 -7.01 -2.00
C TYR A 20 8.95 -7.68 -3.14
N LEU A 21 8.41 -6.90 -4.09
CA LEU A 21 7.64 -7.43 -5.22
C LEU A 21 8.50 -8.30 -6.13
N ALA A 22 9.76 -7.94 -6.37
CA ALA A 22 10.68 -8.74 -7.16
C ALA A 22 11.08 -10.06 -6.47
N GLY A 23 11.17 -10.06 -5.14
CA GLY A 23 11.57 -11.22 -4.34
C GLY A 23 10.43 -12.05 -3.74
N VAL A 24 9.16 -11.67 -3.92
CA VAL A 24 8.03 -12.27 -3.19
C VAL A 24 7.88 -13.78 -3.40
N GLU A 25 8.26 -14.30 -4.56
CA GLU A 25 8.24 -15.73 -4.89
C GLU A 25 9.16 -16.56 -3.97
N GLN A 26 10.23 -15.96 -3.46
CA GLN A 26 11.22 -16.64 -2.61
C GLN A 26 10.78 -16.69 -1.14
N ARG A 27 9.69 -16.03 -0.78
CA ARG A 27 9.21 -15.94 0.60
C ARG A 27 8.21 -17.05 0.92
N ARG A 28 8.19 -17.50 2.18
CA ARG A 28 7.20 -18.46 2.67
C ARG A 28 5.81 -17.82 2.63
N ILE A 29 4.93 -18.35 1.79
CA ILE A 29 3.62 -17.75 1.48
C ILE A 29 2.74 -17.55 2.73
N ILE A 30 2.62 -18.58 3.56
CA ILE A 30 1.88 -18.55 4.83
C ILE A 30 2.90 -18.60 5.98
N PRO A 31 2.97 -17.57 6.83
CA PRO A 31 3.95 -17.49 7.91
C PRO A 31 3.70 -18.56 8.98
N ASP A 32 4.75 -18.85 9.76
CA ASP A 32 4.73 -19.82 10.86
C ASP A 32 4.64 -19.09 12.21
N VAL A 33 3.52 -18.42 12.46
CA VAL A 33 3.31 -17.58 13.64
C VAL A 33 1.97 -17.90 14.30
N ALA A 34 1.92 -17.74 15.62
CA ALA A 34 0.70 -17.84 16.41
C ALA A 34 0.04 -16.46 16.61
N PRO A 35 -1.28 -16.42 16.87
CA PRO A 35 -1.95 -15.19 17.25
C PRO A 35 -1.28 -14.55 18.48
N GLY A 36 -0.79 -13.32 18.30
CA GLY A 36 -0.12 -12.55 19.34
C GLY A 36 1.40 -12.40 19.16
N ASP A 37 2.04 -13.24 18.34
CA ASP A 37 3.52 -13.21 18.17
C ASP A 37 4.01 -11.85 17.67
N ILE A 38 3.40 -11.31 16.60
CA ILE A 38 3.77 -10.00 16.05
C ILE A 38 3.53 -8.88 17.06
N ARG A 39 2.44 -8.95 17.83
CA ARG A 39 2.13 -7.97 18.87
C ARG A 39 3.18 -8.00 19.98
N ALA A 40 3.68 -9.18 20.34
CA ALA A 40 4.69 -9.34 21.38
C ALA A 40 6.05 -8.76 20.98
N MET A 41 6.29 -8.54 19.69
CA MET A 41 7.50 -7.88 19.17
C MET A 41 7.43 -6.34 19.26
N LEU A 42 6.24 -5.78 19.46
CA LEU A 42 6.02 -4.34 19.57
C LEU A 42 6.12 -3.86 21.02
N PRO A 43 6.48 -2.58 21.24
CA PRO A 43 6.39 -1.96 22.56
C PRO A 43 4.97 -2.01 23.14
N ALA A 44 4.87 -2.15 24.46
CA ALA A 44 3.58 -2.21 25.16
C ALA A 44 2.82 -0.87 25.11
N THR A 45 3.52 0.24 24.90
CA THR A 45 2.98 1.60 24.83
C THR A 45 3.55 2.34 23.63
N ALA A 46 2.79 3.30 23.09
CA ALA A 46 3.27 4.14 22.00
C ALA A 46 4.51 4.95 22.45
N PRO A 47 5.50 5.14 21.56
CA PRO A 47 6.67 5.97 21.86
C PRO A 47 6.24 7.44 22.02
N GLU A 48 6.69 8.09 23.09
CA GLU A 48 6.44 9.53 23.33
C GLU A 48 7.41 10.44 22.57
N ASN A 49 8.54 9.87 22.12
CA ASN A 49 9.58 10.58 21.41
C ASN A 49 9.68 10.09 19.96
N PRO A 50 10.07 10.97 19.02
CA PRO A 50 10.24 10.58 17.63
C PRO A 50 11.40 9.58 17.47
N GLU A 51 11.22 8.65 16.55
CA GLU A 51 12.24 7.69 16.12
C GLU A 51 12.72 8.01 14.70
N PRO A 52 13.96 7.64 14.33
CA PRO A 52 14.43 7.75 12.96
C PRO A 52 13.56 6.94 12.01
N PHE A 53 13.32 7.44 10.80
CA PHE A 53 12.49 6.75 9.81
C PHE A 53 13.10 5.41 9.38
N GLU A 54 14.43 5.32 9.39
CA GLU A 54 15.19 4.13 9.09
C GLU A 54 14.90 3.00 10.09
N ALA A 55 14.62 3.33 11.36
CA ALA A 55 14.20 2.35 12.36
C ALA A 55 12.80 1.80 12.04
N ILE A 56 11.87 2.67 11.65
CA ILE A 56 10.52 2.26 11.23
C ILE A 56 10.56 1.38 9.97
N LEU A 57 11.43 1.71 9.01
CA LEU A 57 11.61 0.90 7.81
C LEU A 57 12.21 -0.48 8.16
N ALA A 58 13.17 -0.53 9.08
CA ALA A 58 13.73 -1.80 9.57
C ALA A 58 12.69 -2.66 10.30
N ASP A 59 11.75 -2.04 11.03
CA ASP A 59 10.63 -2.74 11.68
C ASP A 59 9.67 -3.39 10.68
N LEU A 60 9.58 -2.89 9.44
CA LEU A 60 8.84 -3.61 8.40
C LEU A 60 9.43 -5.01 8.22
N ASP A 61 10.73 -5.14 8.03
CA ASP A 61 11.39 -6.43 7.86
C ASP A 61 11.46 -7.25 9.15
N GLY A 62 11.74 -6.60 10.28
CA GLY A 62 11.97 -7.27 11.56
C GLY A 62 10.69 -7.71 12.25
N ILE A 63 9.61 -6.94 12.15
CA ILE A 63 8.38 -7.14 12.92
C ILE A 63 7.19 -7.46 12.01
N VAL A 64 6.99 -6.73 10.93
CA VAL A 64 5.79 -6.89 10.09
C VAL A 64 5.90 -8.11 9.18
N MET A 65 6.97 -8.19 8.39
CA MET A 65 7.18 -9.22 7.37
C MET A 65 7.11 -10.67 7.87
N PRO A 66 7.57 -11.03 9.09
CA PRO A 66 7.40 -12.37 9.63
C PRO A 66 5.94 -12.82 9.77
N GLY A 67 4.99 -11.88 9.87
CA GLY A 67 3.57 -12.16 10.00
C GLY A 67 2.75 -11.94 8.73
N VAL A 68 3.37 -11.57 7.61
CA VAL A 68 2.66 -11.28 6.36
C VAL A 68 2.32 -12.58 5.63
N VAL A 69 1.05 -12.76 5.27
CA VAL A 69 0.65 -13.70 4.22
C VAL A 69 0.95 -13.06 2.86
N HIS A 70 1.77 -13.69 2.03
CA HIS A 70 2.20 -13.10 0.76
C HIS A 70 1.20 -13.36 -0.37
N TRP A 71 0.10 -12.60 -0.38
CA TRP A 71 -0.95 -12.66 -1.41
C TRP A 71 -0.44 -12.39 -2.84
N GLN A 72 0.68 -11.67 -2.98
CA GLN A 72 1.30 -11.37 -4.28
C GLN A 72 2.25 -12.48 -4.75
N SER A 73 2.46 -13.54 -3.97
CA SER A 73 3.30 -14.66 -4.39
C SER A 73 2.64 -15.41 -5.56
N PRO A 74 3.40 -15.79 -6.61
CA PRO A 74 2.86 -16.62 -7.70
C PRO A 74 2.41 -18.02 -7.24
N GLY A 75 2.82 -18.45 -6.04
CA GLY A 75 2.35 -19.70 -5.43
C GLY A 75 1.09 -19.56 -4.58
N TRP A 76 0.49 -18.36 -4.46
CA TRP A 76 -0.74 -18.17 -3.70
C TRP A 76 -1.97 -18.55 -4.54
N PHE A 77 -2.66 -19.60 -4.11
CA PHE A 77 -3.88 -20.12 -4.76
C PHE A 77 -5.10 -20.12 -3.82
N GLY A 78 -5.04 -19.37 -2.73
CA GLY A 78 -6.14 -19.23 -1.77
C GLY A 78 -7.15 -18.15 -2.19
N TYR A 79 -8.43 -18.40 -1.92
CA TYR A 79 -9.52 -17.41 -2.06
C TYR A 79 -9.61 -16.77 -3.45
N PHE A 80 -9.69 -15.43 -3.51
CA PHE A 80 -9.62 -14.60 -4.72
C PHE A 80 -8.34 -13.77 -4.69
N PRO A 81 -7.76 -13.42 -5.85
CA PRO A 81 -6.54 -12.62 -5.88
C PRO A 81 -6.77 -11.23 -5.26
N ALA A 82 -5.83 -10.81 -4.44
CA ALA A 82 -5.74 -9.42 -4.01
C ALA A 82 -4.96 -8.66 -5.09
N ASN A 83 -5.66 -8.02 -6.02
CA ASN A 83 -5.01 -7.37 -7.16
C ASN A 83 -4.15 -6.19 -6.70
N GLY A 84 -2.87 -6.19 -7.06
CA GLY A 84 -1.94 -5.09 -6.88
C GLY A 84 -1.15 -4.85 -8.15
N SER A 85 -0.89 -3.58 -8.50
CA SER A 85 -0.07 -3.23 -9.66
C SER A 85 0.79 -2.00 -9.35
N GLY A 86 1.94 -1.89 -10.01
CA GLY A 86 2.81 -0.71 -9.89
C GLY A 86 2.07 0.61 -10.15
N PRO A 87 1.28 0.74 -11.23
CA PRO A 87 0.47 1.93 -11.47
C PRO A 87 -0.55 2.21 -10.35
N GLY A 88 -1.20 1.19 -9.79
CA GLY A 88 -2.14 1.35 -8.68
C GLY A 88 -1.47 1.89 -7.41
N ILE A 89 -0.31 1.32 -7.04
CA ILE A 89 0.48 1.77 -5.88
C ILE A 89 0.89 3.25 -6.03
N LEU A 90 1.37 3.64 -7.22
CA LEU A 90 1.75 5.03 -7.49
C LEU A 90 0.52 5.95 -7.51
N GLY A 91 -0.62 5.48 -8.00
CA GLY A 91 -1.89 6.19 -7.94
C GLY A 91 -2.32 6.49 -6.49
N ASP A 92 -2.23 5.50 -5.61
CA ASP A 92 -2.54 5.67 -4.19
C ASP A 92 -1.59 6.65 -3.48
N LEU A 93 -0.30 6.64 -3.85
CA LEU A 93 0.68 7.59 -3.34
C LEU A 93 0.31 9.03 -3.72
N VAL A 94 -0.07 9.26 -4.99
CA VAL A 94 -0.52 10.58 -5.47
C VAL A 94 -1.82 10.98 -4.78
N SER A 95 -2.80 10.08 -4.72
CA SER A 95 -4.10 10.32 -4.07
C SER A 95 -3.92 10.75 -2.60
N THR A 96 -3.13 9.98 -1.85
CA THR A 96 -2.81 10.27 -0.45
C THR A 96 -2.04 11.58 -0.29
N GLY A 97 -1.05 11.84 -1.17
CA GLY A 97 -0.25 13.05 -1.13
C GLY A 97 -1.04 14.33 -1.44
N LEU A 98 -2.04 14.25 -2.33
CA LEU A 98 -2.93 15.38 -2.63
C LEU A 98 -3.97 15.63 -1.53
N GLY A 99 -4.29 14.62 -0.71
CA GLY A 99 -5.17 14.73 0.46
C GLY A 99 -6.55 15.33 0.16
N GLN A 100 -7.08 15.11 -1.05
CA GLN A 100 -8.33 15.73 -1.49
C GLN A 100 -9.54 15.14 -0.77
N GLN A 101 -10.48 16.00 -0.35
CA GLN A 101 -11.76 15.59 0.21
C GLN A 101 -12.90 15.92 -0.76
N GLY A 102 -13.21 14.99 -1.66
CA GLY A 102 -14.24 15.12 -2.69
C GLY A 102 -15.68 14.96 -2.19
N MET A 103 -16.02 15.45 -1.00
CA MET A 103 -17.38 15.33 -0.43
C MET A 103 -18.44 16.07 -1.27
N LEU A 104 -18.05 17.18 -1.90
CA LEU A 104 -18.85 17.97 -2.82
C LEU A 104 -17.98 18.35 -4.02
N TRP A 105 -18.59 18.62 -5.17
CA TRP A 105 -17.84 19.06 -6.36
C TRP A 105 -16.95 20.27 -6.04
N ALA A 106 -17.45 21.25 -5.28
CA ALA A 106 -16.69 22.43 -4.89
C ALA A 106 -15.44 22.14 -4.03
N THR A 107 -15.39 20.98 -3.34
CA THR A 107 -14.25 20.56 -2.51
C THR A 107 -13.33 19.56 -3.22
N GLY A 108 -13.66 19.13 -4.43
CA GLY A 108 -12.80 18.30 -5.26
C GLY A 108 -13.28 18.19 -6.71
N PRO A 109 -13.22 19.27 -7.52
CA PRO A 109 -13.71 19.25 -8.90
C PRO A 109 -13.00 18.19 -9.75
N ALA A 110 -11.66 18.19 -9.72
CA ALA A 110 -10.84 17.23 -10.48
C ALA A 110 -11.08 15.79 -10.01
N CYS A 111 -11.20 15.57 -8.69
CA CYS A 111 -11.50 14.24 -8.14
C CYS A 111 -12.83 13.71 -8.71
N THR A 112 -13.88 14.53 -8.67
CA THR A 112 -15.23 14.18 -9.12
C THR A 112 -15.27 13.91 -10.63
N GLU A 113 -14.69 14.80 -11.43
CA GLU A 113 -14.76 14.70 -12.89
C GLU A 113 -13.89 13.56 -13.43
N ILE A 114 -12.69 13.33 -12.87
CA ILE A 114 -11.85 12.20 -13.25
C ILE A 114 -12.53 10.87 -12.89
N GLU A 115 -13.14 10.76 -11.71
CA GLU A 115 -13.88 9.55 -11.31
C GLU A 115 -14.98 9.23 -12.32
N THR A 116 -15.78 10.23 -12.71
CA THR A 116 -16.87 10.05 -13.68
C THR A 116 -16.35 9.53 -15.02
N VAL A 117 -15.32 10.17 -15.57
CA VAL A 117 -14.75 9.79 -16.87
C VAL A 117 -14.12 8.39 -16.84
N VAL A 118 -13.42 8.03 -15.76
CA VAL A 118 -12.82 6.69 -15.64
C VAL A 118 -13.89 5.60 -15.50
N LEU A 119 -15.00 5.89 -14.82
CA LEU A 119 -16.14 4.98 -14.75
C LEU A 119 -16.84 4.82 -16.10
N ASP A 120 -16.99 5.91 -16.88
CA ASP A 120 -17.50 5.84 -18.25
C ASP A 120 -16.61 4.93 -19.12
N TRP A 121 -15.28 5.05 -19.00
CA TRP A 121 -14.36 4.13 -19.68
C TRP A 121 -14.56 2.68 -19.24
N LEU A 122 -14.82 2.44 -17.95
CA LEU A 122 -15.07 1.09 -17.45
C LEU A 122 -16.37 0.51 -17.99
N VAL A 123 -17.43 1.32 -18.08
CA VAL A 123 -18.72 0.95 -18.72
C VAL A 123 -18.50 0.51 -20.17
N ASP A 124 -17.74 1.30 -20.94
CA ASP A 124 -17.39 0.98 -22.32
C ASP A 124 -16.58 -0.32 -22.43
N LEU A 125 -15.56 -0.50 -21.58
CA LEU A 125 -14.71 -1.69 -21.56
C LEU A 125 -15.47 -2.97 -21.18
N LEU A 126 -16.50 -2.85 -20.34
CA LEU A 126 -17.37 -3.96 -19.96
C LEU A 126 -18.47 -4.24 -21.01
N GLY A 127 -18.63 -3.36 -22.01
CA GLY A 127 -19.68 -3.49 -23.03
C GLY A 127 -21.08 -3.33 -22.45
N VAL A 128 -21.24 -2.54 -21.39
CA VAL A 128 -22.54 -2.29 -20.76
C VAL A 128 -23.40 -1.48 -21.73
N PRO A 129 -24.66 -1.88 -22.02
CA PRO A 129 -25.53 -1.12 -22.91
C PRO A 129 -25.82 0.29 -22.39
N ALA A 130 -25.95 1.24 -23.31
CA ALA A 130 -26.53 2.54 -22.98
C ALA A 130 -28.00 2.36 -22.53
N ALA A 131 -28.41 3.17 -21.55
CA ALA A 131 -29.78 3.23 -21.07
C ALA A 131 -30.74 3.84 -22.10
#